data_AF-A0A7Y5Q693-F1
#
_entry.id   AF-A0A7Y5Q693-F1
#
_cell.length_a   1.000
_cell.length_b   1.000
_cell.length_c   1.000
_cell.angle_alpha   90.00
_cell.angle_beta   90.00
_cell.angle_gamma   90.00
#
_symmetry.space_group_name_H-M   'P 1'
#
loop_
_entity.id
_entity.type
_entity.pdbx_description
1 polymer ?
#
loop_
_entity_poly.entity_id
_entity_poly.type
_entity_poly.pdbx_seq_one_letter_code
_entity_poly.pdbx_strand_id
1 'polypeptide(L)'
;ENNQQGSKTTRSANAFSFRSVGEEPSLAVTGYPFWTDYVAQAAVRCDGSGAVGLAVGVQGAGDHYRLRWTSSRHPDGGTCRLQRVFGGQVTDLGQALPGGFREQVWYKLQLALSGGRLLAWIDERPLFAVAVQSFGEGQVGLWTEPGALDTEQTGGALFDDVVVRSWALFADDFERPGLERWKTAGAPWEAADGSVAAGGESRLLARASWPDATLDVVLAGSSPAGLVLRDSDAGRYLLRAAPSRLAILRQDGSRETVLDEAPAPSPAESRRLSFSYDRGLLRAAVDHEPLLEAFDLSLPPGQAGLWSSGPGSHFSRIQASFEPATWALPPTLPADFVNDQYMVSWASPGAAWIEVAGSPAKWHKGFFYGDRKMSFRLPGYGQQAGKVQLILGAGATAIEQAWRLELSLPAEGRQLVARLFHGPEAVAEARTEVSSDEPELTFELRGHHILLQVDGESVLHYGVREDG
;
A
#
# COMPACT_ATOMS: atom_id res chain seq x y z
N GLU A 1 29.84 -19.77 -9.59
CA GLU A 1 29.89 -18.50 -10.37
C GLU A 1 28.64 -17.60 -10.29
N ASN A 2 27.58 -17.97 -9.56
CA ASN A 2 26.36 -17.14 -9.46
C ASN A 2 26.37 -16.01 -8.40
N ASN A 3 27.43 -15.86 -7.60
CA ASN A 3 27.49 -14.87 -6.50
C ASN A 3 28.33 -13.61 -6.79
N GLN A 4 28.67 -13.34 -8.06
CA GLN A 4 29.32 -12.08 -8.46
C GLN A 4 28.37 -11.10 -9.20
N GLN A 5 27.06 -11.28 -9.08
CA GLN A 5 26.12 -10.39 -9.77
C GLN A 5 26.06 -8.98 -9.15
N GLY A 6 26.39 -8.83 -7.87
CA GLY A 6 26.46 -7.53 -7.19
C GLY A 6 27.69 -6.67 -7.51
N SER A 7 28.67 -7.18 -8.27
CA SER A 7 29.92 -6.45 -8.58
C SER A 7 30.01 -5.96 -10.03
N LYS A 8 28.98 -6.18 -10.86
CA LYS A 8 28.93 -5.61 -12.21
C LYS A 8 28.36 -4.19 -12.14
N THR A 9 29.23 -3.20 -12.31
CA THR A 9 28.90 -1.76 -12.40
C THR A 9 27.85 -1.43 -13.47
N THR A 10 27.66 -2.29 -14.48
CA THR A 10 26.60 -2.16 -15.49
C THR A 10 25.22 -2.64 -15.04
N ARG A 11 25.09 -3.18 -13.82
CA ARG A 11 23.87 -3.77 -13.27
C ARG A 11 23.62 -3.48 -11.78
N SER A 12 24.54 -2.80 -11.08
CA SER A 12 24.32 -2.37 -9.69
C SER A 12 23.49 -1.09 -9.69
N ALA A 13 22.33 -1.13 -9.03
CA ALA A 13 21.42 0.01 -8.95
C ALA A 13 21.86 1.06 -7.92
N ASN A 14 22.81 0.75 -7.03
CA ASN A 14 23.27 1.70 -6.02
C ASN A 14 24.71 1.43 -5.58
N ALA A 15 25.52 2.48 -5.40
CA ALA A 15 26.91 2.39 -4.93
C ALA A 15 27.07 2.82 -3.46
N PHE A 16 25.97 3.18 -2.79
CA PHE A 16 25.99 3.79 -1.46
C PHE A 16 25.23 2.91 -0.48
N SER A 17 25.85 2.61 0.67
CA SER A 17 25.22 1.93 1.80
C SER A 17 25.71 2.56 3.10
N PHE A 18 24.84 2.63 4.11
CA PHE A 18 25.19 3.15 5.42
C PHE A 18 25.68 2.01 6.31
N ARG A 19 26.94 2.08 6.77
CA ARG A 19 27.60 1.00 7.53
C ARG A 19 27.74 1.38 9.00
N SER A 20 27.35 0.49 9.91
CA SER A 20 27.72 0.60 11.31
C SER A 20 29.19 0.23 11.52
N VAL A 21 29.90 0.98 12.37
CA VAL A 21 31.28 0.68 12.77
C VAL A 21 31.40 0.79 14.29
N GLY A 22 32.24 -0.05 14.90
CA GLY A 22 32.51 -0.02 16.34
C GLY A 22 32.28 -1.37 17.04
N GLU A 23 32.67 -1.43 18.31
CA GLU A 23 32.61 -2.62 19.17
C GLU A 23 31.43 -2.61 20.15
N GLU A 24 30.64 -1.53 20.15
CA GLU A 24 29.48 -1.35 21.02
C GLU A 24 28.16 -1.30 20.22
N PRO A 25 27.02 -1.66 20.83
CA PRO A 25 25.72 -1.45 20.23
C PRO A 25 25.54 0.02 19.81
N SER A 26 25.03 0.23 18.61
CA SER A 26 24.92 1.56 17.99
C SER A 26 23.49 1.83 17.56
N LEU A 27 23.07 3.09 17.71
CA LEU A 27 21.77 3.58 17.30
C LEU A 27 21.96 4.89 16.53
N ALA A 28 21.68 4.87 15.23
CA ALA A 28 21.67 6.07 14.38
C ALA A 28 20.22 6.52 14.20
N VAL A 29 19.91 7.78 14.53
CA VAL A 29 18.53 8.30 14.54
C VAL A 29 18.32 9.39 13.51
N THR A 30 17.09 9.52 13.01
CA THR A 30 16.66 10.63 12.14
C THR A 30 15.17 10.92 12.33
N GLY A 31 14.72 12.05 11.79
CA GLY A 31 13.34 12.51 11.90
C GLY A 31 13.11 13.42 13.10
N TYR A 32 11.84 13.70 13.39
CA TYR A 32 11.43 14.64 14.43
C TYR A 32 10.90 13.91 15.68
N PRO A 33 11.09 14.48 16.89
CA PRO A 33 10.67 13.83 18.14
C PRO A 33 9.16 13.66 18.29
N PHE A 34 8.37 14.44 17.54
CA PHE A 34 6.89 14.38 17.54
C PHE A 34 6.31 13.46 16.45
N TRP A 35 7.15 12.69 15.73
CA TRP A 35 6.63 11.76 14.74
C TRP A 35 5.81 10.66 15.40
N THR A 36 4.62 10.43 14.85
CA THR A 36 3.66 9.42 15.25
C THR A 36 3.17 8.68 14.01
N ASP A 37 2.54 7.52 14.21
CA ASP A 37 1.83 6.80 13.14
C ASP A 37 2.65 6.64 11.86
N TYR A 38 3.77 5.92 11.97
CA TYR A 38 4.71 5.72 10.87
C TYR A 38 5.27 4.30 10.82
N VAL A 39 5.78 3.95 9.65
CA VAL A 39 6.54 2.72 9.39
C VAL A 39 7.95 3.08 8.95
N ALA A 40 8.93 2.44 9.58
CA ALA A 40 10.32 2.42 9.18
C ALA A 40 10.61 1.15 8.40
N GLN A 41 11.34 1.28 7.30
CA GLN A 41 11.80 0.19 6.46
C GLN A 41 13.27 0.38 6.12
N ALA A 42 14.03 -0.71 6.06
CA ALA A 42 15.36 -0.71 5.47
C ALA A 42 15.67 -2.08 4.85
N ALA A 43 16.44 -2.08 3.77
CA ALA A 43 17.23 -3.25 3.39
C ALA A 43 18.41 -3.34 4.35
N VAL A 44 18.66 -4.51 4.93
CA VAL A 44 19.75 -4.76 5.87
C VAL A 44 20.58 -5.94 5.45
N ARG A 45 21.90 -5.85 5.63
CA ARG A 45 22.82 -6.99 5.53
C ARG A 45 23.80 -6.93 6.67
N CYS A 46 23.95 -8.03 7.39
CA CYS A 46 25.00 -8.16 8.39
C CYS A 46 26.13 -9.03 7.90
N ASP A 47 27.35 -8.54 8.10
CA ASP A 47 28.55 -9.27 7.71
C ASP A 47 29.04 -10.23 8.83
N GLY A 48 28.64 -9.99 10.09
CA GLY A 48 29.07 -10.74 11.27
C GLY A 48 27.94 -11.45 12.03
N SER A 49 28.31 -12.11 13.13
CA SER A 49 27.41 -12.93 13.96
C SER A 49 26.55 -12.13 14.96
N GLY A 50 26.53 -10.80 14.86
CA GLY A 50 25.88 -9.89 15.81
C GLY A 50 24.36 -9.80 15.65
N ALA A 51 23.81 -8.63 15.92
CA ALA A 51 22.39 -8.32 15.75
C ALA A 51 22.16 -7.05 14.92
N VAL A 52 21.01 -6.99 14.26
CA VAL A 52 20.55 -5.86 13.47
C VAL A 52 19.09 -5.58 13.74
N GLY A 53 18.68 -4.34 13.51
CA GLY A 53 17.35 -3.91 13.84
C GLY A 53 16.97 -2.54 13.30
N LEU A 54 15.69 -2.25 13.51
CA LEU A 54 15.12 -0.93 13.40
C LEU A 54 14.61 -0.51 14.78
N ALA A 55 14.60 0.79 15.03
CA ALA A 55 14.02 1.41 16.21
C ALA A 55 12.95 2.44 15.83
N VAL A 56 11.91 2.54 16.65
CA VAL A 56 10.80 3.50 16.49
C VAL A 56 10.42 4.07 17.85
N GLY A 57 9.74 5.22 17.85
CA GLY A 57 9.41 5.95 19.06
C GLY A 57 10.67 6.37 19.83
N VAL A 58 11.76 6.68 19.12
CA VAL A 58 13.03 7.02 19.75
C VAL A 58 12.94 8.41 20.35
N GLN A 59 12.99 8.49 21.68
CA GLN A 59 13.06 9.73 22.45
C GLN A 59 14.46 9.95 23.02
N GLY A 60 15.26 8.89 23.09
CA GLY A 60 16.67 8.91 23.47
C GLY A 60 17.30 7.51 23.39
N ALA A 61 18.59 7.42 23.67
CA ALA A 61 19.32 6.14 23.62
C ALA A 61 18.76 5.09 24.60
N GLY A 62 18.16 5.53 25.72
CA GLY A 62 17.54 4.68 26.72
C GLY A 62 16.03 4.47 26.55
N ASP A 63 15.40 5.12 25.57
CA ASP A 63 13.94 5.26 25.48
C ASP A 63 13.48 5.12 24.03
N HIS A 64 13.16 3.89 23.64
CA HIS A 64 12.68 3.54 22.31
C HIS A 64 12.10 2.12 22.26
N TYR A 65 11.43 1.80 21.18
CA TYR A 65 11.15 0.42 20.78
C TYR A 65 12.14 -0.04 19.74
N ARG A 66 12.49 -1.33 19.73
CA ARG A 66 13.35 -1.91 18.69
C ARG A 66 12.94 -3.33 18.31
N LEU A 67 13.14 -3.65 17.03
CA LEU A 67 13.23 -5.01 16.54
C LEU A 67 14.69 -5.44 16.61
N ARG A 68 15.02 -6.45 17.41
CA ARG A 68 16.37 -7.04 17.49
C ARG A 68 16.35 -8.40 16.81
N TRP A 69 17.14 -8.58 15.76
CA TRP A 69 17.30 -9.84 15.05
C TRP A 69 18.76 -10.27 15.05
N THR A 70 19.06 -11.47 15.53
CA THR A 70 20.43 -12.00 15.61
C THR A 70 20.79 -12.95 14.47
N SER A 71 22.08 -13.11 14.21
CA SER A 71 22.57 -14.12 13.26
C SER A 71 22.15 -15.52 13.68
N SER A 72 21.93 -16.39 12.71
CA SER A 72 21.80 -17.85 12.92
C SER A 72 23.00 -18.46 13.66
N ARG A 73 24.17 -17.83 13.62
CA ARG A 73 25.38 -18.22 14.37
C ARG A 73 25.57 -17.47 15.70
N HIS A 74 24.65 -16.58 16.06
CA HIS A 74 24.72 -15.86 17.32
C HIS A 74 24.58 -16.85 18.50
N PRO A 75 25.24 -16.61 19.66
CA PRO A 75 25.18 -17.52 20.81
C PRO A 75 23.78 -17.85 21.34
N ASP A 76 22.77 -17.03 21.02
CA ASP A 76 21.36 -17.25 21.38
C ASP A 76 20.61 -18.17 20.38
N GLY A 77 21.29 -18.73 19.38
CA GLY A 77 20.72 -19.62 18.37
C GLY A 77 19.97 -18.92 17.25
N GLY A 78 20.05 -17.57 17.15
CA GLY A 78 19.36 -16.80 16.12
C GLY A 78 17.90 -16.57 16.47
N THR A 79 17.59 -15.40 17.01
CA THR A 79 16.25 -15.01 17.45
C THR A 79 15.86 -13.65 16.93
N CYS A 80 14.55 -13.49 16.69
CA CYS A 80 13.93 -12.20 16.44
C CYS A 80 13.09 -11.79 17.65
N ARG A 81 13.29 -10.58 18.15
CA ARG A 81 12.65 -10.05 19.37
C ARG A 81 12.14 -8.64 19.12
N LEU A 82 10.91 -8.39 19.54
CA LEU A 82 10.38 -7.03 19.66
C LEU A 82 10.57 -6.57 21.11
N GLN A 83 11.27 -5.46 21.30
CA GLN A 83 11.74 -5.01 22.61
C GLN A 83 11.36 -3.56 22.88
N ARG A 84 11.10 -3.25 24.15
CA ARG A 84 11.08 -1.88 24.69
C ARG A 84 12.37 -1.63 25.45
N VAL A 85 13.00 -0.50 25.18
CA VAL A 85 14.07 0.08 26.00
C VAL A 85 13.46 1.28 26.73
N PHE A 86 13.45 1.26 28.06
CA PHE A 86 12.91 2.34 28.89
C PHE A 86 13.88 2.62 30.03
N GLY A 87 14.39 3.85 30.14
CA GLY A 87 15.47 4.18 31.06
C GLY A 87 16.71 3.27 30.90
N GLY A 88 16.98 2.80 29.68
CA GLY A 88 18.07 1.87 29.37
C GLY A 88 17.77 0.39 29.70
N GLN A 89 16.65 0.08 30.33
CA GLN A 89 16.25 -1.31 30.62
C GLN A 89 15.52 -1.92 29.44
N VAL A 90 15.95 -3.12 29.04
CA VAL A 90 15.36 -3.86 27.91
C VAL A 90 14.30 -4.83 28.42
N THR A 91 13.11 -4.80 27.81
CA THR A 91 12.01 -5.75 28.05
C THR A 91 11.50 -6.30 26.74
N ASP A 92 11.39 -7.62 26.62
CA ASP A 92 10.75 -8.25 25.47
C ASP A 92 9.22 -8.06 25.55
N LEU A 93 8.61 -7.63 24.44
CA LEU A 93 7.17 -7.35 24.34
C LEU A 93 6.34 -8.57 23.90
N GLY A 94 6.98 -9.73 23.81
CA GLY A 94 6.38 -11.00 23.41
C GLY A 94 7.39 -12.13 23.46
N GLN A 95 6.98 -13.32 23.00
CA GLN A 95 7.89 -14.46 22.89
C GLN A 95 8.94 -14.23 21.79
N ALA A 96 10.19 -14.57 22.08
CA ALA A 96 11.25 -14.58 21.07
C ALA A 96 10.93 -15.60 19.97
N LEU A 97 11.00 -15.18 18.71
CA LEU A 97 10.78 -16.06 17.57
C LEU A 97 12.12 -16.67 17.12
N PRO A 98 12.18 -17.99 16.88
CA PRO A 98 13.38 -18.62 16.35
C PRO A 98 13.59 -18.26 14.87
N GLY A 99 14.85 -18.26 14.43
CA GLY A 99 15.23 -18.06 13.04
C GLY A 99 16.08 -16.81 12.88
N GLY A 100 17.39 -16.96 13.03
CA GLY A 100 18.36 -15.88 12.82
C GLY A 100 18.66 -15.62 11.34
N PHE A 101 19.21 -14.45 11.04
CA PHE A 101 19.62 -14.11 9.68
C PHE A 101 20.84 -14.93 9.25
N ARG A 102 21.00 -15.08 7.93
CA ARG A 102 22.25 -15.57 7.34
C ARG A 102 23.14 -14.37 7.02
N GLU A 103 24.40 -14.44 7.41
CA GLU A 103 25.35 -13.38 7.10
C GLU A 103 25.52 -13.18 5.59
N GLN A 104 25.87 -11.97 5.18
CA GLN A 104 26.09 -11.58 3.77
C GLN A 104 24.84 -11.70 2.88
N VAL A 105 23.65 -11.85 3.47
CA VAL A 105 22.36 -11.84 2.76
C VAL A 105 21.60 -10.56 3.08
N TRP A 106 21.03 -9.92 2.06
CA TRP A 106 20.15 -8.77 2.21
C TRP A 106 18.74 -9.23 2.59
N TYR A 107 18.16 -8.56 3.58
CA TYR A 107 16.79 -8.76 4.06
C TYR A 107 16.07 -7.42 4.12
N LYS A 108 14.74 -7.43 3.96
CA LYS A 108 13.91 -6.24 4.16
C LYS A 108 13.32 -6.28 5.57
N LEU A 109 13.72 -5.34 6.43
CA LEU A 109 13.10 -5.15 7.74
C LEU A 109 12.05 -4.05 7.68
N GLN A 110 10.94 -4.24 8.39
CA GLN A 110 9.94 -3.21 8.62
C GLN A 110 9.53 -3.20 10.10
N LEU A 111 9.45 -2.01 10.69
CA LEU A 111 8.94 -1.77 12.03
C LEU A 111 8.06 -0.53 12.04
N ALA A 112 6.83 -0.69 12.49
CA ALA A 112 5.86 0.39 12.57
C ALA A 112 5.46 0.69 14.00
N LEU A 113 5.26 1.97 14.28
CA LEU A 113 4.62 2.50 15.48
C LEU A 113 3.39 3.26 15.01
N SER A 114 2.21 2.69 15.24
CA SER A 114 0.97 3.30 14.76
C SER A 114 -0.25 2.88 15.55
N GLY A 115 -1.12 3.84 15.89
CA GLY A 115 -2.38 3.58 16.57
C GLY A 115 -2.23 2.89 17.92
N GLY A 116 -1.13 3.13 18.65
CA GLY A 116 -0.81 2.45 19.90
C GLY A 116 -0.38 0.98 19.72
N ARG A 117 0.10 0.61 18.53
CA ARG A 117 0.59 -0.73 18.22
C ARG A 117 1.98 -0.69 17.61
N LEU A 118 2.75 -1.74 17.89
CA LEU A 118 3.97 -2.08 17.18
C LEU A 118 3.70 -3.25 16.24
N LEU A 119 4.11 -3.09 14.99
CA LEU A 119 4.00 -4.12 13.97
C LEU A 119 5.35 -4.31 13.29
N ALA A 120 5.76 -5.57 13.08
CA ALA A 120 7.08 -5.87 12.52
C ALA A 120 7.03 -7.00 11.49
N TRP A 121 7.85 -6.85 10.45
CA TRP A 121 7.98 -7.80 9.35
C TRP A 121 9.44 -8.03 8.97
N ILE A 122 9.70 -9.22 8.42
CA ILE A 122 10.94 -9.55 7.70
C ILE A 122 10.52 -10.11 6.35
N ASP A 123 11.07 -9.56 5.26
CA ASP A 123 10.73 -9.94 3.88
C ASP A 123 9.22 -10.06 3.67
N GLU A 124 8.49 -9.04 4.13
CA GLU A 124 7.02 -8.91 4.01
C GLU A 124 6.22 -9.95 4.82
N ARG A 125 6.90 -10.86 5.53
CA ARG A 125 6.26 -11.80 6.45
C ARG A 125 6.01 -11.14 7.81
N PRO A 126 4.75 -11.04 8.28
CA PRO A 126 4.43 -10.49 9.59
C PRO A 126 4.98 -11.39 10.70
N LEU A 127 5.63 -10.77 11.70
CA LEU A 127 6.21 -11.45 12.85
C LEU A 127 5.56 -11.03 14.17
N PHE A 128 5.36 -9.73 14.37
CA PHE A 128 4.83 -9.19 15.62
C PHE A 128 3.68 -8.22 15.39
N ALA A 129 2.71 -8.26 16.30
CA ALA A 129 1.63 -7.30 16.43
C ALA A 129 1.29 -7.13 17.91
N VAL A 130 1.76 -6.04 18.52
CA VAL A 130 1.69 -5.85 19.98
C VAL A 130 1.12 -4.48 20.31
N ALA A 131 0.13 -4.43 21.21
CA ALA A 131 -0.37 -3.17 21.76
C ALA A 131 0.66 -2.57 22.72
N VAL A 132 0.88 -1.26 22.61
CA VAL A 132 1.85 -0.52 23.41
C VAL A 132 1.24 0.76 23.98
N GLN A 133 1.72 1.17 25.15
CA GLN A 133 1.24 2.38 25.84
C GLN A 133 2.36 3.38 26.14
N SER A 134 3.62 3.05 25.85
CA SER A 134 4.75 3.97 26.01
C SER A 134 5.13 4.54 24.64
N PHE A 135 5.81 5.69 24.62
CA PHE A 135 6.37 6.32 23.42
C PHE A 135 5.39 6.39 22.23
N GLY A 136 4.28 7.12 22.40
CA GLY A 136 3.32 7.36 21.31
C GLY A 136 3.89 8.20 20.16
N GLU A 137 5.06 8.81 20.38
CA GLU A 137 5.80 9.64 19.43
C GLU A 137 7.31 9.40 19.57
N GLY A 138 8.06 9.68 18.51
CA GLY A 138 9.52 9.68 18.54
C GLY A 138 10.15 9.46 17.17
N GLN A 139 11.46 9.65 17.11
CA GLN A 139 12.28 9.47 15.91
C GLN A 139 12.36 7.98 15.48
N VAL A 140 12.83 7.76 14.26
CA VAL A 140 13.23 6.42 13.78
C VAL A 140 14.71 6.19 14.05
N GLY A 141 15.13 4.93 14.20
CA GLY A 141 16.54 4.58 14.26
C GLY A 141 16.93 3.31 13.51
N LEU A 142 18.18 3.26 13.09
CA LEU A 142 18.88 2.06 12.63
C LEU A 142 19.71 1.55 13.80
N TRP A 143 19.54 0.27 14.15
CA TRP A 143 20.15 -0.30 15.34
C TRP A 143 21.01 -1.51 15.01
N THR A 144 22.18 -1.60 15.64
CA THR A 144 23.10 -2.72 15.48
C THR A 144 23.71 -3.11 16.80
N GLU A 145 24.02 -4.39 16.93
CA GLU A 145 24.88 -4.95 17.98
C GLU A 145 26.01 -5.70 17.28
N PRO A 146 27.28 -5.35 17.54
CA PRO A 146 28.40 -6.03 16.91
C PRO A 146 28.46 -7.49 17.37
N GLY A 147 28.99 -8.36 16.51
CA GLY A 147 29.24 -9.75 16.85
C GLY A 147 30.64 -10.17 16.44
N ALA A 148 31.02 -11.38 16.83
CA ALA A 148 32.30 -11.95 16.43
C ALA A 148 32.38 -12.08 14.90
N LEU A 149 33.58 -11.84 14.38
CA LEU A 149 33.90 -11.94 12.97
C LEU A 149 34.97 -13.00 12.76
N ASP A 150 34.86 -13.71 11.64
CA ASP A 150 35.87 -14.67 11.22
C ASP A 150 37.07 -13.98 10.51
N THR A 151 37.05 -12.64 10.37
CA THR A 151 38.05 -11.85 9.60
C THR A 151 38.43 -10.53 10.29
N GLU A 152 39.61 -9.96 9.94
CA GLU A 152 40.18 -8.71 10.49
C GLU A 152 39.43 -7.41 10.11
N GLN A 153 38.36 -7.48 9.32
CA GLN A 153 37.56 -6.28 9.01
C GLN A 153 36.62 -5.98 10.18
N THR A 154 36.37 -4.71 10.49
CA THR A 154 35.27 -4.32 11.40
C THR A 154 33.93 -4.56 10.69
N GLY A 155 33.44 -5.78 10.78
CA GLY A 155 32.14 -6.20 10.30
C GLY A 155 31.04 -5.51 11.09
N GLY A 156 30.06 -5.01 10.35
CA GLY A 156 28.90 -4.30 10.87
C GLY A 156 27.69 -4.58 9.98
N ALA A 157 26.56 -4.00 10.35
CA ALA A 157 25.39 -4.01 9.48
C ALA A 157 25.52 -2.91 8.42
N LEU A 158 25.07 -3.26 7.23
CA LEU A 158 24.81 -2.34 6.13
C LEU A 158 23.32 -2.09 6.06
N PHE A 159 22.96 -0.83 5.85
CA PHE A 159 21.61 -0.38 5.60
C PHE A 159 21.56 0.31 4.24
N ASP A 160 20.54 -0.01 3.46
CA ASP A 160 20.18 0.67 2.22
C ASP A 160 18.64 0.78 2.15
N ASP A 161 18.13 1.56 1.19
CA ASP A 161 16.69 1.77 0.99
C ASP A 161 15.94 2.14 2.28
N VAL A 162 16.58 2.98 3.11
CA VAL A 162 15.99 3.45 4.37
C VAL A 162 14.85 4.40 4.05
N VAL A 163 13.63 3.98 4.37
CA VAL A 163 12.41 4.72 4.07
C VAL A 163 11.57 4.82 5.33
N VAL A 164 11.10 6.03 5.62
CA VAL A 164 10.08 6.28 6.63
C VAL A 164 8.84 6.82 5.94
N ARG A 165 7.68 6.27 6.26
CA ARG A 165 6.40 6.74 5.72
C ARG A 165 5.42 6.93 6.85
N SER A 166 4.59 7.97 6.73
CA SER A 166 3.35 8.03 7.50
C SER A 166 2.55 6.77 7.20
N TRP A 167 2.13 6.11 8.26
CA TRP A 167 1.33 4.91 8.20
C TRP A 167 0.40 4.92 9.40
N ALA A 168 -0.78 5.48 9.19
CA ALA A 168 -1.80 5.45 10.22
C ALA A 168 -2.41 4.04 10.33
N LEU A 169 -2.83 3.71 11.53
CA LEU A 169 -3.56 2.49 11.84
C LEU A 169 -4.68 2.92 12.76
N PHE A 170 -5.90 2.64 12.36
CA PHE A 170 -7.02 2.68 13.27
C PHE A 170 -7.33 1.24 13.66
N ALA A 171 -7.31 0.91 14.93
CA ALA A 171 -7.72 -0.41 15.41
C ALA A 171 -8.55 -0.28 16.68
N ASP A 172 -9.56 -1.13 16.81
CA ASP A 172 -10.33 -1.27 18.04
C ASP A 172 -10.66 -2.75 18.27
N ASP A 173 -10.28 -3.24 19.44
CA ASP A 173 -10.55 -4.60 19.89
C ASP A 173 -11.67 -4.64 20.94
N PHE A 174 -12.19 -3.49 21.38
CA PHE A 174 -13.21 -3.37 22.43
C PHE A 174 -12.90 -4.13 23.72
N GLU A 175 -11.61 -4.35 24.04
CA GLU A 175 -11.21 -4.89 25.35
C GLU A 175 -11.49 -3.87 26.47
N ARG A 176 -11.49 -2.58 26.13
CA ARG A 176 -11.99 -1.53 27.01
C ARG A 176 -13.44 -1.21 26.64
N PRO A 177 -14.40 -1.31 27.58
CA PRO A 177 -15.77 -0.92 27.30
C PRO A 177 -15.82 0.58 27.02
N GLY A 178 -16.30 0.96 25.83
CA GLY A 178 -16.34 2.36 25.39
C GLY A 178 -16.52 2.48 23.89
N LEU A 179 -17.17 3.57 23.46
CA LEU A 179 -17.38 3.92 22.04
C LEU A 179 -16.87 5.34 21.74
N GLU A 180 -15.90 5.84 22.51
CA GLU A 180 -15.46 7.24 22.43
C GLU A 180 -14.86 7.57 21.06
N ARG A 181 -14.21 6.58 20.43
CA ARG A 181 -13.60 6.69 19.09
C ARG A 181 -14.62 6.58 17.95
N TRP A 182 -15.87 6.28 18.30
CA TRP A 182 -16.95 5.97 17.39
C TRP A 182 -18.09 6.98 17.49
N LYS A 183 -18.83 7.09 16.39
CA LYS A 183 -20.07 7.84 16.24
C LYS A 183 -21.15 6.85 15.82
N THR A 184 -22.21 6.76 16.62
CA THR A 184 -23.37 5.92 16.33
C THR A 184 -24.38 6.66 15.45
N ALA A 185 -24.99 5.98 14.49
CA ALA A 185 -26.13 6.47 13.73
C ALA A 185 -27.20 5.37 13.63
N GLY A 186 -28.41 5.64 14.11
CA GLY A 186 -29.50 4.64 14.20
C GLY A 186 -29.60 4.01 15.59
N ALA A 187 -29.92 2.72 15.65
CA ALA A 187 -30.00 1.95 16.89
C ALA A 187 -28.68 1.98 17.71
N PRO A 188 -28.74 1.79 19.04
CA PRO A 188 -27.56 1.82 19.91
C PRO A 188 -26.61 0.65 19.63
N TRP A 189 -25.35 0.84 20.02
CA TRP A 189 -24.30 -0.17 19.97
C TRP A 189 -23.78 -0.42 21.38
N GLU A 190 -23.40 -1.67 21.67
CA GLU A 190 -22.87 -2.07 22.96
C GLU A 190 -21.51 -2.76 22.75
N ALA A 191 -20.48 -2.26 23.44
CA ALA A 191 -19.13 -2.82 23.41
C ALA A 191 -18.88 -3.63 24.69
N ALA A 192 -18.61 -4.93 24.54
CA ALA A 192 -18.34 -5.85 25.62
C ALA A 192 -17.51 -7.04 25.15
N ASP A 193 -16.67 -7.57 26.04
CA ASP A 193 -15.93 -8.83 25.86
C ASP A 193 -15.13 -8.92 24.55
N GLY A 194 -14.47 -7.82 24.16
CA GLY A 194 -13.66 -7.79 22.95
C GLY A 194 -14.46 -7.74 21.65
N SER A 195 -15.73 -7.34 21.72
CA SER A 195 -16.63 -7.22 20.58
C SER A 195 -17.58 -6.02 20.72
N VAL A 196 -18.23 -5.65 19.62
CA VAL A 196 -19.32 -4.67 19.60
C VAL A 196 -20.53 -5.25 18.88
N ALA A 197 -21.71 -5.05 19.47
CA ALA A 197 -22.99 -5.56 18.95
C ALA A 197 -23.94 -4.40 18.61
N ALA A 198 -24.67 -4.54 17.51
CA ALA A 198 -25.73 -3.61 17.13
C ALA A 198 -27.05 -3.99 17.81
N GLY A 199 -27.78 -3.01 18.35
CA GLY A 199 -29.13 -3.18 18.90
C GLY A 199 -30.25 -3.16 17.85
N GLY A 200 -29.93 -2.91 16.58
CA GLY A 200 -30.89 -2.76 15.48
C GLY A 200 -30.23 -2.21 14.21
N GLU A 201 -31.04 -1.74 13.26
CA GLU A 201 -30.53 -1.10 12.05
C GLU A 201 -29.74 0.16 12.40
N SER A 202 -28.45 0.15 12.09
CA SER A 202 -27.54 1.18 12.56
C SER A 202 -26.18 1.13 11.89
N ARG A 203 -25.39 2.17 12.14
CA ARG A 203 -23.97 2.26 11.78
C ARG A 203 -23.15 2.72 12.97
N LEU A 204 -21.94 2.19 13.05
CA LEU A 204 -20.91 2.62 13.99
C LEU A 204 -19.72 3.12 13.18
N LEU A 205 -19.52 4.44 13.13
CA LEU A 205 -18.55 5.09 12.27
C LEU A 205 -17.37 5.61 13.07
N ALA A 206 -16.15 5.40 12.60
CA ALA A 206 -14.97 6.02 13.18
C ALA A 206 -15.14 7.55 13.11
N ARG A 207 -14.72 8.27 14.16
CA ARG A 207 -14.82 9.75 14.17
C ARG A 207 -13.92 10.44 13.14
N ALA A 208 -12.92 9.73 12.61
CA ALA A 208 -12.05 10.21 11.55
C ALA A 208 -12.67 9.96 10.16
N SER A 209 -12.32 10.82 9.21
CA SER A 209 -12.60 10.64 7.78
C SER A 209 -11.32 10.28 7.05
N TRP A 210 -11.41 9.35 6.11
CA TRP A 210 -10.26 8.83 5.37
C TRP A 210 -10.47 8.96 3.86
N PRO A 211 -9.44 9.36 3.10
CA PRO A 211 -9.48 9.27 1.64
C PRO A 211 -9.49 7.79 1.25
N ASP A 212 -8.38 7.09 1.37
CA ASP A 212 -8.28 5.68 1.00
C ASP A 212 -8.08 4.86 2.26
N ALA A 213 -8.76 3.72 2.35
CA ALA A 213 -8.72 2.87 3.54
C ALA A 213 -9.13 1.44 3.21
N THR A 214 -8.51 0.49 3.90
CA THR A 214 -8.92 -0.91 3.97
C THR A 214 -9.40 -1.20 5.39
N LEU A 215 -10.65 -1.62 5.52
CA LEU A 215 -11.25 -2.01 6.78
C LEU A 215 -11.36 -3.53 6.86
N ASP A 216 -10.69 -4.11 7.86
CA ASP A 216 -10.75 -5.51 8.23
C ASP A 216 -11.57 -5.67 9.51
N VAL A 217 -12.46 -6.67 9.55
CA VAL A 217 -13.24 -7.03 10.74
C VAL A 217 -13.52 -8.52 10.79
N VAL A 218 -13.67 -9.07 12.00
CA VAL A 218 -14.32 -10.36 12.20
C VAL A 218 -15.80 -10.11 12.47
N LEU A 219 -16.67 -10.64 11.61
CA LEU A 219 -18.12 -10.60 11.72
C LEU A 219 -18.66 -11.96 12.16
N ALA A 220 -19.47 -11.96 13.21
CA ALA A 220 -20.27 -13.10 13.65
C ALA A 220 -21.76 -12.71 13.72
N GLY A 221 -22.64 -13.70 13.64
CA GLY A 221 -24.09 -13.52 13.73
C GLY A 221 -24.85 -13.85 12.45
N SER A 222 -26.19 -13.76 12.52
CA SER A 222 -27.10 -14.22 11.45
C SER A 222 -27.77 -13.10 10.66
N SER A 223 -27.80 -11.88 11.19
CA SER A 223 -28.43 -10.72 10.54
C SER A 223 -27.52 -10.14 9.47
N PRO A 224 -28.07 -9.65 8.33
CA PRO A 224 -27.27 -8.96 7.33
C PRO A 224 -26.51 -7.78 7.93
N ALA A 225 -25.21 -7.75 7.70
CA ALA A 225 -24.29 -6.80 8.30
C ALA A 225 -23.05 -6.64 7.43
N GLY A 226 -22.18 -5.69 7.75
CA GLY A 226 -20.91 -5.54 7.04
C GLY A 226 -20.24 -4.21 7.30
N LEU A 227 -19.62 -3.68 6.25
CA LEU A 227 -18.64 -2.59 6.35
C LEU A 227 -19.07 -1.38 5.54
N VAL A 228 -18.75 -0.19 6.04
CA VAL A 228 -19.03 1.09 5.40
C VAL A 228 -17.73 1.81 5.10
N LEU A 229 -17.60 2.36 3.90
CA LEU A 229 -16.53 3.28 3.50
C LEU A 229 -17.15 4.55 2.92
N ARG A 230 -16.42 5.67 3.00
CA ARG A 230 -16.80 6.96 2.39
C ARG A 230 -18.18 7.48 2.86
N ASP A 231 -18.55 7.23 4.12
CA ASP A 231 -19.80 7.72 4.72
C ASP A 231 -19.75 9.24 4.85
N SER A 232 -20.65 9.91 4.12
CA SER A 232 -20.78 11.36 4.09
C SER A 232 -22.22 11.77 3.76
N ASP A 233 -22.47 13.08 3.69
CA ASP A 233 -23.76 13.61 3.25
C ASP A 233 -24.06 13.32 1.76
N ALA A 234 -23.02 13.08 0.95
CA ALA A 234 -23.18 12.74 -0.46
C ALA A 234 -23.64 11.29 -0.68
N GLY A 235 -23.35 10.39 0.26
CA GLY A 235 -23.62 8.96 0.13
C GLY A 235 -22.63 8.12 0.93
N ARG A 236 -22.62 6.82 0.66
CA ARG A 236 -21.66 5.86 1.22
C ARG A 236 -21.49 4.63 0.32
N TYR A 237 -20.38 3.93 0.50
CA TYR A 237 -20.23 2.57 0.00
C TYR A 237 -20.47 1.57 1.12
N LEU A 238 -21.23 0.52 0.83
CA LEU A 238 -21.59 -0.54 1.77
C LEU A 238 -21.16 -1.90 1.21
N LEU A 239 -20.32 -2.62 1.96
CA LEU A 239 -20.19 -4.06 1.81
C LEU A 239 -21.28 -4.71 2.66
N ARG A 240 -22.28 -5.32 2.01
CA ARG A 240 -23.37 -6.03 2.67
C ARG A 240 -23.10 -7.53 2.60
N ALA A 241 -22.87 -8.15 3.76
CA ALA A 241 -22.84 -9.60 3.91
C ALA A 241 -24.18 -10.10 4.44
N ALA A 242 -24.91 -10.82 3.60
CA ALA A 242 -26.13 -11.55 3.94
C ALA A 242 -25.86 -13.07 3.89
N PRO A 243 -26.74 -13.92 4.47
CA PRO A 243 -26.50 -15.37 4.53
C PRO A 243 -26.21 -16.04 3.19
N SER A 244 -26.79 -15.55 2.10
CA SER A 244 -26.64 -16.14 0.76
C SER A 244 -25.94 -15.23 -0.26
N ARG A 245 -25.62 -13.98 0.09
CA ARG A 245 -25.12 -12.99 -0.87
C ARG A 245 -24.15 -12.01 -0.22
N LEU A 246 -23.10 -11.67 -0.95
CA LEU A 246 -22.22 -10.55 -0.66
C LEU A 246 -22.40 -9.50 -1.76
N ALA A 247 -22.48 -8.21 -1.41
CA ALA A 247 -22.61 -7.14 -2.40
C ALA A 247 -21.85 -5.88 -1.98
N ILE A 248 -21.22 -5.21 -2.96
CA ILE A 248 -20.76 -3.83 -2.88
C ILE A 248 -21.89 -2.95 -3.40
N LEU A 249 -22.34 -2.00 -2.58
CA LEU A 249 -23.44 -1.09 -2.87
C LEU A 249 -22.96 0.36 -2.76
N ARG A 250 -23.44 1.22 -3.64
CA ARG A 250 -23.49 2.67 -3.38
C ARG A 250 -24.86 3.04 -2.85
N GLN A 251 -24.91 3.77 -1.74
CA GLN A 251 -26.16 4.28 -1.18
C GLN A 251 -26.15 5.81 -1.16
N ASP A 252 -27.07 6.39 -1.93
CA ASP A 252 -27.31 7.83 -2.06
C ASP A 252 -28.67 8.16 -1.41
N GLY A 253 -28.65 8.60 -0.14
CA GLY A 253 -29.88 8.73 0.64
C GLY A 253 -30.59 7.38 0.82
N SER A 254 -31.81 7.25 0.29
CA SER A 254 -32.59 6.00 0.32
C SER A 254 -32.37 5.11 -0.92
N ARG A 255 -31.65 5.59 -1.93
CA ARG A 255 -31.42 4.85 -3.17
C ARG A 255 -30.18 3.97 -3.01
N GLU A 256 -30.32 2.69 -3.30
CA GLU A 256 -29.19 1.76 -3.37
C GLU A 256 -28.91 1.38 -4.83
N THR A 257 -27.63 1.30 -5.18
CA THR A 257 -27.14 0.83 -6.48
C THR A 257 -26.13 -0.27 -6.22
N VAL A 258 -26.39 -1.48 -6.71
CA VAL A 258 -25.42 -2.58 -6.66
C VAL A 258 -24.30 -2.27 -7.65
N LEU A 259 -23.07 -2.27 -7.15
CA LEU A 259 -21.87 -2.10 -7.99
C LEU A 259 -21.29 -3.45 -8.39
N ASP A 260 -21.26 -4.39 -7.45
CA ASP A 260 -20.85 -5.79 -7.69
C ASP A 260 -21.47 -6.72 -6.64
N GLU A 261 -21.63 -8.00 -6.98
CA GLU A 261 -22.24 -9.00 -6.11
C GLU A 261 -21.84 -10.44 -6.45
N ALA A 262 -21.82 -11.30 -5.43
CA ALA A 262 -21.50 -12.71 -5.55
C ALA A 262 -22.29 -13.53 -4.52
N PRO A 263 -22.46 -14.85 -4.73
CA PRO A 263 -22.93 -15.74 -3.69
C PRO A 263 -22.05 -15.60 -2.44
N ALA A 264 -22.66 -15.60 -1.25
CA ALA A 264 -21.87 -15.63 -0.02
C ALA A 264 -21.12 -16.98 0.08
N PRO A 265 -19.86 -16.98 0.56
CA PRO A 265 -19.17 -18.22 0.91
C PRO A 265 -19.96 -19.05 1.92
N SER A 266 -19.63 -20.33 2.01
CA SER A 266 -20.27 -21.29 2.92
C SER A 266 -20.46 -20.70 4.33
N PRO A 267 -21.60 -20.98 5.00
CA PRO A 267 -21.87 -20.46 6.33
C PRO A 267 -20.75 -20.82 7.31
N ALA A 268 -20.31 -19.83 8.08
CA ALA A 268 -19.36 -19.98 9.18
C ALA A 268 -19.89 -19.23 10.41
N GLU A 269 -19.54 -19.68 11.61
CA GLU A 269 -19.90 -19.02 12.88
C GLU A 269 -19.39 -17.57 12.94
N SER A 270 -18.19 -17.36 12.40
CA SER A 270 -17.59 -16.05 12.18
C SER A 270 -16.81 -16.05 10.87
N ARG A 271 -16.70 -14.89 10.23
CA ARG A 271 -15.92 -14.69 9.01
C ARG A 271 -15.13 -13.39 9.09
N ARG A 272 -13.96 -13.34 8.48
CA ARG A 272 -13.21 -12.09 8.30
C ARG A 272 -13.73 -11.39 7.05
N LEU A 273 -14.21 -10.17 7.19
CA LEU A 273 -14.51 -9.30 6.05
C LEU A 273 -13.37 -8.29 5.89
N SER A 274 -12.93 -8.09 4.65
CA SER A 274 -12.08 -6.97 4.27
C SER A 274 -12.81 -6.14 3.22
N PHE A 275 -12.85 -4.82 3.38
CA PHE A 275 -13.41 -3.90 2.42
C PHE A 275 -12.46 -2.72 2.24
N SER A 276 -12.00 -2.51 1.01
CA SER A 276 -11.08 -1.41 0.70
C SER A 276 -11.64 -0.45 -0.33
N TYR A 277 -11.21 0.80 -0.22
CA TYR A 277 -11.32 1.82 -1.24
C TYR A 277 -9.92 2.38 -1.50
N ASP A 278 -9.42 2.24 -2.73
CA ASP A 278 -8.23 2.94 -3.25
C ASP A 278 -8.61 3.73 -4.49
N ARG A 279 -8.76 5.06 -4.35
CA ARG A 279 -8.90 6.00 -5.46
C ARG A 279 -9.93 5.56 -6.51
N GLY A 280 -11.08 5.07 -6.05
CA GLY A 280 -12.20 4.63 -6.89
C GLY A 280 -12.36 3.12 -6.96
N LEU A 281 -11.30 2.35 -6.73
CA LEU A 281 -11.35 0.90 -6.72
C LEU A 281 -11.86 0.40 -5.36
N LEU A 282 -12.99 -0.29 -5.39
CA LEU A 282 -13.59 -0.96 -4.25
C LEU A 282 -13.29 -2.45 -4.35
N ARG A 283 -12.73 -3.05 -3.29
CA ARG A 283 -12.50 -4.50 -3.23
C ARG A 283 -13.08 -5.06 -1.95
N ALA A 284 -13.72 -6.21 -2.05
CA ALA A 284 -14.16 -6.97 -0.88
C ALA A 284 -13.62 -8.39 -0.91
N ALA A 285 -13.17 -8.85 0.25
CA ALA A 285 -12.71 -10.20 0.48
C ALA A 285 -13.37 -10.81 1.70
N VAL A 286 -13.53 -12.14 1.68
CA VAL A 286 -13.98 -12.94 2.83
C VAL A 286 -12.89 -13.96 3.13
N ASP A 287 -12.43 -13.99 4.38
CA ASP A 287 -11.39 -14.92 4.84
C ASP A 287 -10.13 -14.90 3.95
N HIS A 288 -9.74 -13.69 3.51
CA HIS A 288 -8.63 -13.39 2.61
C HIS A 288 -8.82 -13.73 1.12
N GLU A 289 -9.93 -14.35 0.76
CA GLU A 289 -10.27 -14.62 -0.64
C GLU A 289 -10.99 -13.41 -1.24
N PRO A 290 -10.44 -12.76 -2.29
CA PRO A 290 -11.10 -11.66 -2.99
C PRO A 290 -12.34 -12.17 -3.72
N LEU A 291 -13.48 -11.52 -3.52
CA LEU A 291 -14.76 -11.96 -4.09
C LEU A 291 -15.44 -10.91 -4.94
N LEU A 292 -15.29 -9.63 -4.58
CA LEU A 292 -15.96 -8.53 -5.27
C LEU A 292 -14.96 -7.44 -5.63
N GLU A 293 -15.15 -6.86 -6.80
CA GLU A 293 -14.41 -5.70 -7.26
C GLU A 293 -15.33 -4.76 -8.03
N ALA A 294 -15.29 -3.47 -7.68
CA ALA A 294 -16.02 -2.44 -8.37
C ALA A 294 -15.18 -1.18 -8.52
N PHE A 295 -15.58 -0.30 -9.43
CA PHE A 295 -14.96 1.01 -9.59
C PHE A 295 -16.01 2.11 -9.56
N ASP A 296 -15.88 3.05 -8.61
CA ASP A 296 -16.70 4.25 -8.53
C ASP A 296 -15.97 5.42 -7.84
N LEU A 297 -15.87 6.55 -8.55
CA LEU A 297 -15.25 7.80 -8.08
C LEU A 297 -16.25 8.82 -7.55
N SER A 298 -17.55 8.46 -7.50
CA SER A 298 -18.61 9.45 -7.26
C SER A 298 -18.65 10.02 -5.84
N LEU A 299 -18.12 9.31 -4.83
CA LEU A 299 -18.19 9.72 -3.44
C LEU A 299 -16.89 10.38 -2.91
N PRO A 300 -16.99 11.55 -2.24
CA PRO A 300 -15.84 12.22 -1.63
C PRO A 300 -15.32 11.45 -0.40
N PRO A 301 -14.12 11.76 0.10
CA PRO A 301 -13.60 11.19 1.36
C PRO A 301 -14.63 11.29 2.49
N GLY A 302 -14.71 10.25 3.32
CA GLY A 302 -15.74 10.14 4.36
C GLY A 302 -15.35 9.23 5.49
N GLN A 303 -16.26 9.04 6.44
CA GLN A 303 -16.05 8.14 7.58
C GLN A 303 -16.12 6.67 7.12
N ALA A 304 -15.54 5.78 7.90
CA ALA A 304 -15.65 4.34 7.69
C ALA A 304 -16.04 3.64 8.99
N GLY A 305 -16.59 2.43 8.88
CA GLY A 305 -17.00 1.68 10.05
C GLY A 305 -17.92 0.51 9.72
N LEU A 306 -18.85 0.24 10.63
CA LEU A 306 -19.69 -0.94 10.61
C LEU A 306 -21.13 -0.58 10.25
N TRP A 307 -21.84 -1.53 9.66
CA TRP A 307 -23.27 -1.45 9.41
C TRP A 307 -23.96 -2.75 9.81
N SER A 308 -25.13 -2.64 10.41
CA SER A 308 -26.04 -3.75 10.65
C SER A 308 -27.45 -3.40 10.18
N SER A 309 -28.16 -4.37 9.61
CA SER A 309 -29.59 -4.27 9.31
C SER A 309 -30.50 -4.53 10.51
N GLY A 310 -29.97 -5.09 11.60
CA GLY A 310 -30.77 -5.51 12.75
C GLY A 310 -29.94 -5.95 13.96
N PRO A 311 -30.58 -6.45 15.03
CA PRO A 311 -29.86 -7.01 16.16
C PRO A 311 -29.18 -8.34 15.80
N GLY A 312 -28.18 -8.74 16.59
CA GLY A 312 -27.55 -10.07 16.52
C GLY A 312 -26.31 -10.17 15.61
N SER A 313 -25.78 -9.04 15.16
CA SER A 313 -24.46 -8.96 14.49
C SER A 313 -23.40 -8.50 15.49
N HIS A 314 -22.30 -9.24 15.58
CA HIS A 314 -21.18 -8.99 16.46
C HIS A 314 -19.92 -8.76 15.64
N PHE A 315 -19.18 -7.71 15.97
CA PHE A 315 -17.95 -7.34 15.28
C PHE A 315 -16.80 -7.32 16.27
N SER A 316 -15.65 -7.88 15.87
CA SER A 316 -14.43 -7.84 16.66
C SER A 316 -13.20 -7.65 15.78
N ARG A 317 -12.06 -7.34 16.42
CA ARG A 317 -10.75 -7.17 15.75
C ARG A 317 -10.82 -6.18 14.58
N ILE A 318 -11.42 -5.01 14.81
CA ILE A 318 -11.54 -4.00 13.77
C ILE A 318 -10.17 -3.39 13.51
N GLN A 319 -9.79 -3.31 12.24
CA GLN A 319 -8.58 -2.65 11.81
C GLN A 319 -8.84 -1.89 10.51
N ALA A 320 -8.71 -0.57 10.54
CA ALA A 320 -8.54 0.25 9.34
C ALA A 320 -7.05 0.48 9.10
N SER A 321 -6.58 0.06 7.92
CA SER A 321 -5.25 0.33 7.42
C SER A 321 -5.33 1.29 6.23
N PHE A 322 -4.29 2.10 6.07
CA PHE A 322 -4.19 3.03 4.96
C PHE A 322 -3.02 2.61 4.11
N GLU A 323 -3.22 2.55 2.79
CA GLU A 323 -2.12 2.27 1.89
C GLU A 323 -1.08 3.39 2.05
N PRO A 324 0.20 3.07 2.28
CA PRO A 324 1.22 4.09 2.30
C PRO A 324 1.21 4.74 0.92
N ALA A 325 1.03 6.05 0.82
CA ALA A 325 1.10 6.73 -0.45
C ALA A 325 2.43 6.34 -1.15
N THR A 326 2.30 5.57 -2.23
CA THR A 326 3.42 5.05 -3.01
C THR A 326 3.93 6.17 -3.90
N TRP A 327 4.50 7.20 -3.32
CA TRP A 327 5.52 7.96 -4.03
C TRP A 327 6.76 7.08 -4.03
N ALA A 328 6.87 6.17 -5.00
CA ALA A 328 8.17 6.00 -5.60
C ALA A 328 8.46 7.36 -6.23
N LEU A 329 9.12 8.26 -5.49
CA LEU A 329 9.80 9.34 -6.17
C LEU A 329 10.68 8.59 -7.18
N PRO A 330 10.51 8.78 -8.51
CA PRO A 330 11.55 8.34 -9.42
C PRO A 330 12.85 8.91 -8.83
N PRO A 331 13.92 8.11 -8.70
CA PRO A 331 15.13 8.56 -8.03
C PRO A 331 15.43 9.95 -8.57
N THR A 332 15.39 10.97 -7.72
CA THR A 332 15.71 12.34 -8.11
C THR A 332 17.18 12.31 -8.45
N LEU A 333 17.47 12.00 -9.71
CA LEU A 333 18.81 12.05 -10.25
C LEU A 333 19.23 13.52 -10.13
N PRO A 334 20.32 13.81 -9.40
CA PRO A 334 20.81 15.18 -9.30
C PRO A 334 20.96 15.77 -10.70
N ALA A 335 20.56 17.04 -10.87
CA ALA A 335 20.52 17.69 -12.19
C ALA A 335 21.85 17.61 -12.95
N ASP A 336 22.97 17.50 -12.22
CA ASP A 336 24.31 17.32 -12.75
C ASP A 336 24.48 16.00 -13.52
N PHE A 337 23.82 14.91 -13.10
CA PHE A 337 23.88 13.62 -13.79
C PHE A 337 23.02 13.57 -15.06
N VAL A 338 21.94 14.35 -15.11
CA VAL A 338 21.05 14.43 -16.28
C VAL A 338 21.76 15.11 -17.47
N ASN A 339 22.69 16.02 -17.18
CA ASN A 339 23.43 16.80 -18.18
C ASN A 339 24.88 16.29 -18.44
N ASP A 340 25.36 15.31 -17.67
CA ASP A 340 26.69 14.73 -17.89
C ASP A 340 26.67 13.82 -19.14
N GLN A 341 27.45 14.20 -20.16
CA GLN A 341 27.57 13.50 -21.44
C GLN A 341 27.91 12.01 -21.33
N TYR A 342 28.55 11.56 -20.24
CA TYR A 342 28.88 10.15 -20.00
C TYR A 342 27.77 9.40 -19.27
N MET A 343 26.84 10.11 -18.64
CA MET A 343 25.76 9.56 -17.83
C MET A 343 24.38 9.72 -18.47
N VAL A 344 24.21 10.55 -19.50
CA VAL A 344 22.92 10.80 -20.20
C VAL A 344 22.22 9.51 -20.67
N SER A 345 22.99 8.52 -21.11
CA SER A 345 22.46 7.21 -21.54
C SER A 345 21.91 6.34 -20.40
N TRP A 346 22.18 6.73 -19.15
CA TRP A 346 21.77 6.04 -17.93
C TRP A 346 20.85 6.89 -17.04
N ALA A 347 21.02 8.21 -17.04
CA ALA A 347 20.40 9.14 -16.10
C ALA A 347 19.35 10.09 -16.72
N SER A 348 19.14 10.07 -18.03
CA SER A 348 18.05 10.85 -18.63
C SER A 348 16.71 10.07 -18.60
N PRO A 349 15.58 10.72 -18.29
CA PRO A 349 14.25 10.08 -18.41
C PRO A 349 13.98 9.51 -19.80
N GLY A 350 14.54 10.13 -20.85
CA GLY A 350 14.44 9.64 -22.23
C GLY A 350 15.17 8.30 -22.45
N ALA A 351 16.28 8.05 -21.75
CA ALA A 351 16.99 6.78 -21.84
C ALA A 351 16.23 5.59 -21.22
N ALA A 352 15.18 5.84 -20.43
CA ALA A 352 14.29 4.80 -19.95
C ALA A 352 13.40 4.21 -21.07
N TRP A 353 13.32 4.88 -22.23
CA TRP A 353 12.54 4.44 -23.38
C TRP A 353 13.45 3.95 -24.51
N ILE A 354 13.14 2.80 -25.11
CA ILE A 354 13.84 2.21 -26.25
C ILE A 354 12.98 2.26 -27.50
N GLU A 355 13.60 2.58 -28.63
CA GLU A 355 12.96 2.49 -29.93
C GLU A 355 12.74 1.03 -30.33
N VAL A 356 11.59 0.75 -30.94
CA VAL A 356 11.31 -0.54 -31.55
C VAL A 356 11.81 -0.53 -32.99
N ALA A 357 12.71 -1.46 -33.32
CA ALA A 357 13.19 -1.60 -34.69
C ALA A 357 12.00 -1.79 -35.66
N GLY A 358 11.87 -0.91 -36.65
CA GLY A 358 10.80 -0.96 -37.65
C GLY A 358 9.43 -0.46 -37.18
N SER A 359 9.32 0.21 -36.03
CA SER A 359 8.07 0.78 -35.53
C SER A 359 8.30 2.18 -34.94
N PRO A 360 7.33 3.11 -35.06
CA PRO A 360 7.40 4.41 -34.40
C PRO A 360 7.22 4.33 -32.88
N ALA A 361 6.92 3.14 -32.33
CA ALA A 361 6.70 2.94 -30.91
C ALA A 361 8.02 3.03 -30.10
N LYS A 362 7.88 3.50 -28.87
CA LYS A 362 8.94 3.45 -27.84
C LYS A 362 8.44 2.63 -26.65
N TRP A 363 9.26 1.72 -26.13
CA TRP A 363 8.95 0.95 -24.92
C TRP A 363 9.75 1.44 -23.74
N HIS A 364 9.12 1.45 -22.57
CA HIS A 364 9.86 1.64 -21.33
C HIS A 364 10.67 0.37 -20.99
N LYS A 365 11.93 0.53 -20.56
CA LYS A 365 12.84 -0.59 -20.20
C LYS A 365 12.45 -1.29 -18.90
N GLY A 366 11.70 -0.59 -18.05
CA GLY A 366 11.24 -1.09 -16.75
C GLY A 366 10.17 -2.17 -16.86
N PHE A 367 10.17 -3.07 -15.89
CA PHE A 367 9.13 -4.08 -15.72
C PHE A 367 8.07 -3.54 -14.77
N PHE A 368 6.82 -3.51 -15.22
CA PHE A 368 5.67 -3.05 -14.44
C PHE A 368 4.70 -4.21 -14.25
N TYR A 369 4.42 -4.54 -13.01
CA TYR A 369 3.52 -5.62 -12.60
C TYR A 369 2.29 -5.05 -11.90
N GLY A 370 1.17 -5.77 -11.95
CA GLY A 370 -0.10 -5.32 -11.35
C GLY A 370 -0.66 -4.07 -12.02
N ASP A 371 -1.16 -3.16 -11.19
CA ASP A 371 -1.72 -1.87 -11.59
C ASP A 371 -0.67 -1.00 -12.30
N ARG A 372 -1.06 -0.37 -13.40
CA ARG A 372 -0.17 0.37 -14.29
C ARG A 372 -0.82 1.67 -14.67
N LYS A 373 -0.11 2.78 -14.45
CA LYS A 373 -0.55 4.11 -14.81
C LYS A 373 0.49 4.78 -15.69
N MET A 374 0.03 5.39 -16.78
CA MET A 374 0.82 6.31 -17.58
C MET A 374 0.16 7.67 -17.59
N SER A 375 0.91 8.70 -17.21
CA SER A 375 0.46 10.09 -17.23
C SER A 375 1.39 10.93 -18.10
N PHE A 376 0.80 11.78 -18.93
CA PHE A 376 1.52 12.67 -19.82
C PHE A 376 0.66 13.88 -20.19
N ARG A 377 1.31 14.93 -20.68
CA ARG A 377 0.66 16.12 -21.22
C ARG A 377 0.69 16.09 -22.73
N LEU A 378 -0.36 16.59 -23.38
CA LEU A 378 -0.40 16.81 -24.82
C LEU A 378 -0.19 18.29 -25.16
N PRO A 379 1.05 18.76 -25.32
CA PRO A 379 1.31 20.16 -25.63
C PRO A 379 0.74 20.54 -27.00
N GLY A 380 0.13 21.73 -27.09
CA GLY A 380 -0.41 22.26 -28.35
C GLY A 380 -1.67 21.54 -28.82
N TYR A 381 -2.49 21.04 -27.89
CA TYR A 381 -3.77 20.42 -28.21
C TYR A 381 -4.68 21.41 -28.95
N GLY A 382 -5.35 20.94 -30.01
CA GLY A 382 -6.15 21.78 -30.91
C GLY A 382 -5.35 22.57 -31.94
N GLN A 383 -4.01 22.48 -31.95
CA GLN A 383 -3.15 23.09 -32.97
C GLN A 383 -2.61 22.08 -34.00
N GLN A 384 -2.73 20.78 -33.70
CA GLN A 384 -2.19 19.70 -34.53
C GLN A 384 -3.18 18.54 -34.61
N ALA A 385 -3.38 18.04 -35.82
CA ALA A 385 -4.12 16.80 -36.05
C ALA A 385 -3.18 15.60 -35.90
N GLY A 386 -3.69 14.50 -35.36
CA GLY A 386 -2.88 13.29 -35.27
C GLY A 386 -3.52 12.16 -34.49
N LYS A 387 -2.73 11.11 -34.30
CA LYS A 387 -3.09 9.99 -33.45
C LYS A 387 -1.99 9.74 -32.44
N VAL A 388 -2.38 9.50 -31.20
CA VAL A 388 -1.50 9.03 -30.13
C VAL A 388 -1.99 7.64 -29.75
N GLN A 389 -1.08 6.67 -29.74
CA GLN A 389 -1.38 5.32 -29.27
C GLN A 389 -0.59 5.04 -28.01
N LEU A 390 -1.30 4.57 -27.00
CA LEU A 390 -0.76 4.16 -25.71
C LEU A 390 -1.00 2.67 -25.53
N ILE A 391 -0.01 1.96 -25.00
CA ILE A 391 -0.07 0.51 -24.84
C ILE A 391 0.29 0.16 -23.40
N LEU A 392 -0.61 -0.55 -22.73
CA LEU A 392 -0.39 -1.14 -21.41
C LEU A 392 -0.56 -2.67 -21.51
N GLY A 393 0.12 -3.41 -20.65
CA GLY A 393 -0.12 -4.86 -20.54
C GLY A 393 0.80 -5.77 -21.35
N ALA A 394 1.56 -5.28 -22.32
CA ALA A 394 2.34 -6.14 -23.23
C ALA A 394 3.86 -5.98 -23.13
N GLY A 395 4.56 -7.05 -23.51
CA GLY A 395 5.98 -7.00 -23.90
C GLY A 395 6.14 -6.67 -25.39
N ALA A 396 7.36 -6.33 -25.80
CA ALA A 396 7.67 -5.88 -27.16
C ALA A 396 7.25 -6.85 -28.29
N THR A 397 7.03 -8.14 -27.97
CA THR A 397 6.67 -9.19 -28.92
C THR A 397 5.20 -9.62 -28.86
N ALA A 398 4.40 -9.07 -27.94
CA ALA A 398 3.03 -9.54 -27.66
C ALA A 398 2.02 -8.38 -27.60
N ILE A 399 2.13 -7.42 -28.53
CA ILE A 399 1.24 -6.24 -28.59
C ILE A 399 -0.24 -6.63 -28.72
N GLU A 400 -0.54 -7.76 -29.37
CA GLU A 400 -1.91 -8.22 -29.54
C GLU A 400 -2.61 -8.65 -28.23
N GLN A 401 -1.84 -8.83 -27.15
CA GLN A 401 -2.39 -9.10 -25.81
C GLN A 401 -2.49 -7.83 -24.96
N ALA A 402 -2.16 -6.68 -25.55
CA ALA A 402 -2.13 -5.42 -24.85
C ALA A 402 -3.51 -4.74 -24.82
N TRP A 403 -3.65 -3.87 -23.84
CA TRP A 403 -4.63 -2.80 -23.87
C TRP A 403 -4.06 -1.62 -24.64
N ARG A 404 -4.66 -1.31 -25.78
CA ARG A 404 -4.25 -0.19 -26.62
C ARG A 404 -5.30 0.91 -26.56
N LEU A 405 -4.91 2.09 -26.12
CA LEU A 405 -5.73 3.30 -26.23
C LEU A 405 -5.28 4.09 -27.46
N GLU A 406 -6.20 4.32 -28.39
CA GLU A 406 -6.02 5.26 -29.50
C GLU A 406 -6.73 6.57 -29.19
N LEU A 407 -5.97 7.66 -29.17
CA LEU A 407 -6.46 9.02 -29.06
C LEU A 407 -6.41 9.66 -30.45
N SER A 408 -7.54 10.14 -30.95
CA SER A 408 -7.60 10.93 -32.17
C SER A 408 -7.68 12.41 -31.82
N LEU A 409 -6.69 13.17 -32.30
CA LEU A 409 -6.55 14.61 -32.08
C LEU A 409 -7.07 15.36 -33.32
N PRO A 410 -8.08 16.22 -33.17
CA PRO A 410 -8.63 16.96 -34.31
C PRO A 410 -7.67 18.08 -34.76
N ALA A 411 -7.69 18.38 -36.06
CA ALA A 411 -6.94 19.52 -36.64
C ALA A 411 -7.49 20.87 -36.18
N GLU A 412 -8.82 20.93 -36.03
CA GLU A 412 -9.58 22.09 -35.58
C GLU A 412 -10.66 21.61 -34.61
N GLY A 413 -10.85 22.34 -33.51
CA GLY A 413 -11.80 21.99 -32.46
C GLY A 413 -11.16 21.32 -31.25
N ARG A 414 -11.98 21.07 -30.24
CA ARG A 414 -11.55 20.63 -28.90
C ARG A 414 -12.11 19.27 -28.49
N GLN A 415 -12.61 18.48 -29.45
CA GLN A 415 -13.17 17.16 -29.18
C GLN A 415 -12.08 16.09 -29.26
N LEU A 416 -11.75 15.47 -28.12
CA LEU A 416 -10.89 14.30 -28.05
C LEU A 416 -11.75 13.05 -28.23
N VAL A 417 -11.35 12.16 -29.15
CA VAL A 417 -11.97 10.84 -29.31
C VAL A 417 -10.98 9.78 -28.82
N ALA A 418 -11.41 8.98 -27.87
CA ALA A 418 -10.64 7.90 -27.28
C ALA A 418 -11.28 6.55 -27.63
N ARG A 419 -10.47 5.60 -28.12
CA ARG A 419 -10.90 4.23 -28.41
C ARG A 419 -9.99 3.25 -27.69
N LEU A 420 -10.59 2.37 -26.91
CA LEU A 420 -9.90 1.29 -26.22
C LEU A 420 -10.01 -0.01 -27.03
N PHE A 421 -8.88 -0.69 -27.16
CA PHE A 421 -8.76 -1.96 -27.85
C PHE A 421 -8.17 -3.03 -26.92
N HIS A 422 -8.63 -4.26 -27.10
CA HIS A 422 -7.98 -5.47 -26.61
C HIS A 422 -7.62 -6.33 -27.83
N GLY A 423 -6.32 -6.44 -28.12
CA GLY A 423 -5.85 -6.96 -29.39
C GLY A 423 -6.40 -6.16 -30.59
N PRO A 424 -6.96 -6.82 -31.62
CA PRO A 424 -7.49 -6.13 -32.79
C PRO A 424 -8.88 -5.52 -32.57
N GLU A 425 -9.60 -5.90 -31.51
CA GLU A 425 -10.99 -5.52 -31.28
C GLU A 425 -11.12 -4.22 -30.48
N ALA A 426 -12.00 -3.31 -30.93
CA ALA A 426 -12.36 -2.11 -30.19
C ALA A 426 -13.46 -2.46 -29.17
N VAL A 427 -13.18 -2.29 -27.89
CA VAL A 427 -14.09 -2.68 -26.80
C VAL A 427 -14.81 -1.50 -26.15
N ALA A 428 -14.29 -0.28 -26.31
CA ALA A 428 -14.94 0.95 -25.83
C ALA A 428 -14.54 2.18 -26.66
N GLU A 429 -15.44 3.16 -26.77
CA GLU A 429 -15.19 4.50 -27.34
C GLU A 429 -15.77 5.56 -26.40
N ALA A 430 -15.04 6.67 -26.24
CA ALA A 430 -15.50 7.84 -25.53
C ALA A 430 -15.14 9.12 -26.29
N ARG A 431 -15.91 10.17 -26.05
CA ARG A 431 -15.68 11.51 -26.61
C ARG A 431 -15.81 12.53 -25.51
N THR A 432 -14.86 13.44 -25.43
CA THR A 432 -14.90 14.55 -24.47
C THR A 432 -14.45 15.84 -25.13
N GLU A 433 -14.98 16.95 -24.64
CA GLU A 433 -14.47 18.28 -24.99
C GLU A 433 -13.35 18.64 -24.01
N VAL A 434 -12.25 19.19 -24.52
CA VAL A 434 -11.05 19.51 -23.76
C VAL A 434 -10.83 21.01 -23.80
N SER A 435 -10.91 21.67 -22.65
CA SER A 435 -10.74 23.12 -22.55
C SER A 435 -9.28 23.57 -22.52
N SER A 436 -8.37 22.72 -22.05
CA SER A 436 -6.93 23.02 -21.94
C SER A 436 -6.22 22.93 -23.28
N ASP A 437 -5.25 23.82 -23.50
CA ASP A 437 -4.33 23.74 -24.66
C ASP A 437 -3.19 22.73 -24.42
N GLU A 438 -3.06 22.26 -23.18
CA GLU A 438 -2.14 21.20 -22.77
C GLU A 438 -2.83 20.27 -21.76
N PRO A 439 -3.77 19.41 -22.21
CA PRO A 439 -4.47 18.53 -21.30
C PRO A 439 -3.52 17.50 -20.68
N GLU A 440 -3.73 17.22 -19.40
CA GLU A 440 -3.12 16.10 -18.72
C GLU A 440 -3.96 14.85 -18.93
N LEU A 441 -3.35 13.81 -19.49
CA LEU A 441 -4.01 12.52 -19.67
C LEU A 441 -3.42 11.49 -18.73
N THR A 442 -4.31 10.68 -18.17
CA THR A 442 -3.95 9.48 -17.42
C THR A 442 -4.62 8.28 -18.05
N PHE A 443 -3.82 7.32 -18.50
CA PHE A 443 -4.28 6.01 -18.94
C PHE A 443 -3.83 4.96 -17.93
N GLU A 444 -4.79 4.25 -17.35
CA GLU A 444 -4.53 3.38 -16.21
C GLU A 444 -5.25 2.04 -16.34
N LEU A 445 -4.53 0.97 -16.01
CA LEU A 445 -5.08 -0.34 -15.68
C LEU A 445 -4.99 -0.49 -14.15
N ARG A 446 -6.14 -0.62 -13.48
CA ARG A 446 -6.23 -0.77 -12.03
C ARG A 446 -7.20 -1.89 -11.68
N GLY A 447 -6.70 -2.94 -11.04
CA GLY A 447 -7.43 -4.20 -10.91
C GLY A 447 -7.92 -4.68 -12.28
N HIS A 448 -9.20 -5.02 -12.37
CA HIS A 448 -9.88 -5.37 -13.61
C HIS A 448 -10.57 -4.17 -14.24
N HIS A 449 -10.04 -2.96 -14.09
CA HIS A 449 -10.61 -1.75 -14.68
C HIS A 449 -9.59 -0.96 -15.49
N ILE A 450 -10.06 -0.43 -16.61
CA ILE A 450 -9.30 0.46 -17.49
C ILE A 450 -9.93 1.83 -17.48
N LEU A 451 -9.09 2.82 -17.28
CA LEU A 451 -9.49 4.20 -17.04
C LEU A 451 -8.73 5.13 -17.99
N LEU A 452 -9.47 6.05 -18.61
CA LEU A 452 -8.91 7.26 -19.19
C LEU A 452 -9.44 8.46 -18.40
N GLN A 453 -8.53 9.28 -17.91
CA GLN A 453 -8.85 10.60 -17.38
C GLN A 453 -8.21 11.69 -18.23
N VAL A 454 -8.91 12.81 -18.39
CA VAL A 454 -8.43 14.03 -19.03
C VAL A 454 -8.66 15.18 -18.07
N ASP A 455 -7.59 15.90 -17.73
CA ASP A 455 -7.59 16.99 -16.73
C ASP A 455 -8.24 16.57 -15.39
N GLY A 456 -8.04 15.31 -15.00
CA GLY A 456 -8.57 14.70 -13.78
C GLY A 456 -9.99 14.13 -13.89
N GLU A 457 -10.72 14.44 -14.96
CA GLU A 457 -12.08 13.94 -15.18
C GLU A 457 -12.07 12.57 -15.87
N SER A 458 -12.89 11.63 -15.41
CA SER A 458 -13.01 10.31 -16.04
C SER A 458 -13.79 10.40 -17.35
N VAL A 459 -13.15 10.02 -18.45
CA VAL A 459 -13.69 10.10 -19.81
C VAL A 459 -14.06 8.72 -20.34
N LEU A 460 -13.29 7.69 -19.97
CA LEU A 460 -13.57 6.29 -20.34
C LEU A 460 -13.34 5.41 -19.12
N HIS A 461 -14.28 4.51 -18.86
CA HIS A 461 -14.16 3.42 -17.89
C HIS A 461 -14.62 2.12 -18.56
N TYR A 462 -13.81 1.09 -18.45
CA TYR A 462 -14.11 -0.25 -18.96
C TYR A 462 -13.75 -1.31 -17.92
N GLY A 463 -14.68 -2.22 -17.62
CA GLY A 463 -14.43 -3.38 -16.77
C GLY A 463 -13.91 -4.56 -17.61
N VAL A 464 -12.74 -5.07 -17.25
CA VAL A 464 -12.16 -6.30 -17.79
C VAL A 464 -12.90 -7.47 -17.16
N ARG A 465 -13.75 -8.14 -17.92
CA ARG A 465 -14.31 -9.41 -17.48
C ARG A 465 -13.27 -10.49 -17.77
N GLU A 466 -12.87 -11.23 -16.74
CA GLU A 466 -12.29 -12.55 -16.99
C GLU A 466 -13.43 -13.42 -17.51
N ASP A 467 -13.46 -13.67 -18.82
CA ASP A 467 -14.20 -14.81 -19.32
C ASP A 467 -13.52 -16.05 -18.70
N GLY A 468 -14.24 -16.71 -17.80
CA GLY A 468 -13.68 -17.70 -16.85
C GLY A 468 -13.14 -18.99 -17.43
#